data_AF-A0A5J5VFJ5-F1
#
_entry.id   AF-A0A5J5VFJ5-F1
#
_cell.length_a   1.000
_cell.length_b   1.000
_cell.length_c   1.000
_cell.angle_alpha   90.00
_cell.angle_beta   90.00
_cell.angle_gamma   90.00
#
_symmetry.space_group_name_H-M   'P 1'
#
loop_
_entity.id
_entity.type
_entity.pdbx_description
1 polymer ?
#
loop_
_entity_poly.entity_id
_entity_poly.type
_entity_poly.pdbx_seq_one_letter_code
_entity_poly.pdbx_strand_id
1 'polypeptide(L)'
;MAIKKNGFIPSSAPEELKNVLKAVASEWGDKIQDMEEFHVIPLKGAMTNEVFQINWPTIHDDLHQKVLVRIYGEGVELFFNRDDEIRTFECMSKHGQGPRLLGRFPDGRIEEFIHARTLSAADLRDPEISALIAAKLREFHNLDMPGPKDVLLWKRLRTWLGNAKKFCSPKDAKDFCLNVLGDEINVLEKELAKDYQEIGFCHNDLQYGNIMMDEETRAITLIDYEYASYNPVAYDLANHFCEMAANYHTETPHLLDYSIYPGVYGGAPEIHLCISHIFR
;
A
#
# COMPACT_ATOMS: atom_id res chain seq x y z
N MET A 1 -2.75 -21.90 4.05
CA MET A 1 -3.82 -22.54 4.87
C MET A 1 -5.12 -22.33 4.10
N ALA A 2 -5.78 -23.37 3.58
CA ALA A 2 -6.77 -23.17 2.51
C ALA A 2 -8.16 -22.77 3.05
N ILE A 3 -8.43 -21.47 3.16
CA ILE A 3 -9.80 -20.96 3.24
C ILE A 3 -10.49 -21.30 1.89
N LYS A 4 -11.56 -22.11 1.93
CA LYS A 4 -12.28 -22.52 0.72
C LYS A 4 -12.86 -21.28 0.02
N LYS A 5 -12.63 -21.19 -1.29
CA LYS A 5 -13.09 -20.09 -2.15
C LYS A 5 -14.63 -20.07 -2.19
N ASN A 6 -15.22 -18.93 -1.79
CA ASN A 6 -16.66 -18.63 -1.73
C ASN A 6 -17.47 -19.59 -0.85
N GLY A 7 -17.82 -19.14 0.34
CA GLY A 7 -18.65 -19.88 1.28
C GLY A 7 -18.57 -19.32 2.69
N PHE A 8 -18.82 -20.17 3.68
CA PHE A 8 -18.70 -19.82 5.09
C PHE A 8 -17.26 -19.97 5.59
N ILE A 9 -16.95 -19.37 6.74
CA ILE A 9 -15.68 -19.65 7.43
C ILE A 9 -15.62 -21.17 7.69
N PRO A 10 -14.63 -21.89 7.14
CA PRO A 10 -14.58 -23.33 7.31
C PRO A 10 -14.39 -23.67 8.79
N SER A 11 -14.95 -24.79 9.26
CA SER A 11 -14.74 -25.27 10.62
C SER A 11 -13.25 -25.44 10.98
N SER A 12 -12.41 -25.69 9.96
CA SER A 12 -10.96 -25.77 10.03
C SER A 12 -10.23 -24.42 10.11
N ALA A 13 -10.93 -23.29 10.08
CA ALA A 13 -10.30 -21.99 10.31
C ALA A 13 -9.73 -21.91 11.75
N PRO A 14 -8.62 -21.18 11.97
CA PRO A 14 -8.03 -21.02 13.29
C PRO A 14 -9.05 -20.54 14.31
N GLU A 15 -9.07 -21.13 15.50
CA GLU A 15 -10.07 -20.79 16.53
C GLU A 15 -9.88 -19.36 17.03
N GLU A 16 -8.63 -18.89 17.05
CA GLU A 16 -8.24 -17.53 17.35
C GLU A 16 -8.89 -16.53 16.38
N LEU A 17 -8.89 -16.82 15.07
CA LEU A 17 -9.57 -15.97 14.08
C LEU A 17 -11.07 -15.87 14.36
N LYS A 18 -11.72 -17.00 14.65
CA LYS A 18 -13.17 -17.03 14.94
C LYS A 18 -13.49 -16.22 16.19
N ASN A 19 -12.67 -16.34 17.23
CA ASN A 19 -12.85 -15.60 18.47
C ASN A 19 -12.72 -14.09 18.26
N VAL A 20 -11.72 -13.65 17.47
CA VAL A 20 -11.54 -12.23 17.17
C VAL A 20 -12.70 -11.70 16.33
N LEU A 21 -13.19 -12.44 15.33
CA LEU A 21 -14.36 -12.04 14.53
C LEU A 21 -15.64 -11.88 15.39
N LYS A 22 -15.91 -12.83 16.29
CA LYS A 22 -17.03 -12.73 17.22
C LYS A 22 -16.89 -11.53 18.17
N ALA A 23 -15.68 -11.24 18.64
CA ALA A 23 -15.41 -10.08 19.47
C ALA A 23 -15.70 -8.78 18.72
N VAL A 24 -15.19 -8.64 17.49
CA VAL A 24 -15.45 -7.47 16.62
C VAL A 24 -16.95 -7.29 16.35
N ALA A 25 -17.66 -8.36 16.00
CA ALA A 25 -19.11 -8.29 15.79
C ALA A 25 -19.84 -7.84 17.07
N SER A 26 -19.46 -8.39 18.23
CA SER A 26 -20.05 -8.00 19.52
C SER A 26 -19.76 -6.56 19.92
N GLU A 27 -18.58 -6.02 19.59
CA GLU A 27 -18.24 -4.61 19.81
C GLU A 27 -19.10 -3.67 18.97
N TRP A 28 -19.53 -4.11 17.79
CA TRP A 28 -20.47 -3.39 16.92
C TRP A 28 -21.93 -3.63 17.29
N GLY A 29 -22.18 -4.41 18.35
CA GLY A 29 -23.52 -4.71 18.87
C GLY A 29 -24.18 -5.92 18.22
N ASP A 30 -23.52 -6.60 17.29
CA ASP A 30 -24.04 -7.77 16.58
C ASP A 30 -23.81 -9.06 17.38
N LYS A 31 -24.82 -9.95 17.40
CA LYS A 31 -24.75 -11.24 18.11
C LYS A 31 -24.70 -12.38 17.11
N ILE A 32 -23.49 -12.86 16.85
CA ILE A 32 -23.26 -14.03 15.98
C ILE A 32 -23.45 -15.31 16.80
N GLN A 33 -24.46 -16.10 16.44
CA GLN A 33 -24.76 -17.38 17.11
C GLN A 33 -23.99 -18.52 16.44
N ASP A 34 -23.92 -18.50 15.11
CA ASP A 34 -23.25 -19.50 14.29
C ASP A 34 -22.13 -18.88 13.44
N MET A 35 -21.02 -19.60 13.31
CA MET A 35 -19.94 -19.21 12.40
C MET A 35 -20.35 -19.30 10.93
N GLU A 36 -21.40 -20.05 10.61
CA GLU A 36 -22.05 -20.05 9.30
C GLU A 36 -22.72 -18.72 8.97
N GLU A 37 -22.84 -17.77 9.91
CA GLU A 37 -23.32 -16.42 9.58
C GLU A 37 -22.25 -15.56 8.88
N PHE A 38 -20.97 -15.94 8.98
CA PHE A 38 -19.88 -15.24 8.32
C PHE A 38 -19.68 -15.74 6.89
N HIS A 39 -19.97 -14.86 5.93
CA HIS A 39 -19.75 -15.12 4.51
C HIS A 39 -18.36 -14.62 4.08
N VAL A 40 -17.55 -15.51 3.51
CA VAL A 40 -16.16 -15.25 3.12
C VAL A 40 -16.03 -15.10 1.61
N ILE A 41 -15.43 -13.99 1.20
CA ILE A 41 -15.13 -13.66 -0.20
C ILE A 41 -13.61 -13.47 -0.32
N PRO A 42 -12.88 -14.38 -1.00
CA PRO A 42 -11.46 -14.20 -1.24
C PRO A 42 -11.24 -13.03 -2.20
N LEU A 43 -10.39 -12.09 -1.80
CA LEU A 43 -9.97 -11.00 -2.68
C LEU A 43 -8.73 -11.42 -3.45
N LYS A 44 -8.78 -11.28 -4.77
CA LYS A 44 -7.64 -11.52 -5.66
C LYS A 44 -6.81 -10.24 -5.77
N GLY A 45 -5.50 -10.37 -5.92
CA GLY A 45 -4.61 -9.25 -6.25
C GLY A 45 -3.59 -8.89 -5.18
N ALA A 46 -3.70 -9.42 -3.96
CA ALA A 46 -2.65 -9.28 -2.96
C ALA A 46 -1.47 -10.20 -3.31
N MET A 47 -0.29 -9.62 -3.56
CA MET A 47 0.91 -10.36 -3.98
C MET A 47 1.65 -11.01 -2.81
N THR A 48 1.54 -10.42 -1.61
CA THR A 48 2.34 -10.78 -0.42
C THR A 48 1.52 -11.47 0.68
N ASN A 49 0.20 -11.34 0.66
CA ASN A 49 -0.71 -11.78 1.72
C ASN A 49 -1.98 -12.43 1.13
N GLU A 50 -2.60 -13.36 1.87
CA GLU A 50 -3.94 -13.84 1.52
C GLU A 50 -4.97 -12.89 2.17
N VAL A 51 -5.85 -12.29 1.35
CA VAL A 51 -6.83 -11.30 1.81
C VAL A 51 -8.25 -11.81 1.57
N PHE A 52 -9.08 -11.73 2.60
CA PHE A 52 -10.47 -12.16 2.57
C PHE A 52 -11.37 -11.03 3.06
N GLN A 53 -12.43 -10.75 2.31
CA GLN A 53 -13.54 -9.97 2.81
C GLN A 53 -14.49 -10.91 3.57
N ILE A 54 -14.88 -10.53 4.78
CA ILE A 54 -15.84 -11.28 5.59
C ILE A 54 -17.05 -10.39 5.86
N ASN A 55 -18.25 -10.94 5.63
CA ASN A 55 -19.51 -10.24 5.81
C ASN A 55 -20.42 -10.98 6.80
N TRP A 56 -21.22 -10.26 7.56
CA TRP A 56 -22.30 -10.82 8.38
C TRP A 56 -23.50 -9.85 8.47
N PRO A 57 -24.72 -10.35 8.72
CA PRO A 57 -25.91 -9.50 8.83
C PRO A 57 -25.88 -8.66 10.12
N THR A 58 -26.36 -7.42 10.05
CA THR A 58 -26.56 -6.58 11.25
C THR A 58 -27.87 -6.92 11.95
N ILE A 59 -27.96 -6.63 13.26
CA ILE A 59 -29.23 -6.80 14.02
C ILE A 59 -30.34 -5.85 13.52
N HIS A 60 -29.97 -4.70 12.93
CA HIS A 60 -30.88 -3.57 12.75
C HIS A 60 -31.17 -3.16 11.31
N ASP A 61 -30.61 -3.83 10.28
CA ASP A 61 -30.96 -3.57 8.87
C ASP A 61 -30.55 -4.74 7.95
N ASP A 62 -31.07 -4.77 6.71
CA ASP A 62 -30.59 -5.66 5.62
C ASP A 62 -29.12 -5.38 5.21
N LEU A 63 -28.48 -4.42 5.88
CA LEU A 63 -27.08 -4.07 5.72
C LEU A 63 -26.18 -5.14 6.35
N HIS A 64 -25.17 -5.54 5.59
CA HIS A 64 -24.15 -6.47 6.04
C HIS A 64 -22.92 -5.70 6.48
N GLN A 65 -22.43 -5.98 7.68
CA GLN A 65 -21.11 -5.52 8.09
C GLN A 65 -20.04 -6.17 7.21
N LYS A 66 -18.94 -5.47 7.02
CA LYS A 66 -17.80 -5.94 6.23
C LYS A 66 -16.51 -5.68 6.98
N VAL A 67 -15.64 -6.67 6.98
CA VAL A 67 -14.25 -6.55 7.44
C VAL A 67 -13.30 -7.18 6.43
N LEU A 68 -12.04 -6.78 6.49
CA LEU A 68 -10.95 -7.45 5.80
C LEU A 68 -10.17 -8.31 6.78
N VAL A 69 -9.97 -9.57 6.45
CA VAL A 69 -9.04 -10.47 7.14
C VAL A 69 -7.83 -10.65 6.26
N ARG A 70 -6.67 -10.27 6.79
CA ARG A 70 -5.38 -10.45 6.14
C ARG A 70 -4.60 -11.52 6.86
N ILE A 71 -4.22 -12.56 6.12
CA ILE A 71 -3.37 -13.65 6.60
C ILE A 71 -1.97 -13.44 6.03
N TYR A 72 -0.99 -13.51 6.93
CA TYR A 72 0.41 -13.28 6.58
C TYR A 72 0.96 -14.43 5.73
N GLY A 73 1.50 -14.12 4.55
CA GLY A 73 2.10 -15.11 3.64
C GLY A 73 3.49 -15.59 4.09
N GLU A 74 3.90 -16.79 3.66
CA GLU A 74 5.28 -17.28 3.86
C GLU A 74 6.21 -16.74 2.74
N GLY A 75 7.48 -16.43 3.08
CA GLY A 75 8.53 -16.15 2.08
C GLY A 75 8.76 -14.67 1.71
N VAL A 76 7.99 -13.73 2.26
CA VAL A 76 8.18 -12.27 2.05
C VAL A 76 9.26 -11.64 2.91
N GLU A 77 9.83 -12.40 3.86
CA GLU A 77 10.90 -11.96 4.77
C GLU A 77 12.19 -11.51 4.04
N LEU A 78 12.37 -11.96 2.79
CA LEU A 78 13.50 -11.53 1.95
C LEU A 78 13.40 -10.04 1.58
N PHE A 79 12.18 -9.52 1.47
CA PHE A 79 11.91 -8.15 1.03
C PHE A 79 11.50 -7.24 2.20
N PHE A 80 10.78 -7.77 3.18
CA PHE A 80 10.17 -6.99 4.25
C PHE A 80 10.32 -7.63 5.62
N ASN A 81 10.56 -6.78 6.62
CA ASN A 81 10.49 -7.20 8.01
C ASN A 81 9.02 -7.14 8.47
N ARG A 82 8.48 -8.29 8.87
CA ARG A 82 7.08 -8.42 9.32
C ARG A 82 6.76 -7.56 10.53
N ASP A 83 7.68 -7.45 11.48
CA ASP A 83 7.46 -6.62 12.66
C ASP A 83 7.40 -5.14 12.30
N ASP A 84 8.19 -4.71 11.31
CA ASP A 84 8.16 -3.33 10.80
C ASP A 84 6.84 -3.03 10.09
N GLU A 85 6.36 -3.96 9.25
CA GLU A 85 5.06 -3.86 8.56
C GLU A 85 3.90 -3.73 9.56
N ILE A 86 3.87 -4.61 10.56
CA ILE A 86 2.84 -4.61 11.62
C ILE A 86 2.87 -3.28 12.37
N ARG A 87 4.05 -2.81 12.81
CA ARG A 87 4.17 -1.54 13.54
C ARG A 87 3.74 -0.35 12.69
N THR A 88 4.08 -0.37 11.41
CA THR A 88 3.70 0.67 10.45
C THR A 88 2.18 0.71 10.29
N PHE A 89 1.55 -0.44 10.05
CA PHE A 89 0.10 -0.56 9.92
C PHE A 89 -0.64 -0.10 11.19
N GLU A 90 -0.21 -0.55 12.37
CA GLU A 90 -0.83 -0.15 13.64
C GLU A 90 -0.74 1.36 13.86
N CYS A 91 0.40 1.96 13.48
CA CYS A 91 0.58 3.40 13.61
C CYS A 91 -0.31 4.16 12.62
N MET A 92 -0.44 3.68 11.37
CA MET A 92 -1.36 4.25 10.37
C MET A 92 -2.81 4.19 10.82
N SER A 93 -3.22 3.05 11.36
CA SER A 93 -4.55 2.88 11.95
C SER A 93 -4.81 3.87 13.09
N LYS A 94 -3.83 4.11 13.97
CA LYS A 94 -3.96 5.07 15.09
C LYS A 94 -4.01 6.52 14.63
N HIS A 95 -3.29 6.86 13.57
CA HIS A 95 -3.32 8.20 12.97
C HIS A 95 -4.56 8.46 12.10
N GLY A 96 -5.40 7.44 11.85
CA GLY A 96 -6.55 7.56 10.96
C GLY A 96 -6.15 7.76 9.49
N GLN A 97 -4.97 7.29 9.10
CA GLN A 97 -4.40 7.46 7.76
C GLN A 97 -4.59 6.23 6.86
N GLY A 98 -5.28 5.21 7.39
CA GLY A 98 -5.54 3.94 6.75
C GLY A 98 -6.69 3.19 7.43
N PRO A 99 -6.96 1.95 7.04
CA PRO A 99 -8.00 1.14 7.66
C PRO A 99 -7.71 0.93 9.15
N ARG A 100 -8.74 0.95 9.98
CA ARG A 100 -8.58 0.65 11.40
C ARG A 100 -8.22 -0.81 11.62
N LEU A 101 -7.28 -1.06 12.53
CA LEU A 101 -7.05 -2.39 13.08
C LEU A 101 -8.19 -2.72 14.05
N LEU A 102 -8.96 -3.75 13.73
CA LEU A 102 -10.07 -4.22 14.56
C LEU A 102 -9.65 -5.37 15.48
N GLY A 103 -8.66 -6.18 15.08
CA GLY A 103 -8.16 -7.26 15.93
C GLY A 103 -6.94 -7.97 15.36
N ARG A 104 -6.24 -8.71 16.21
CA ARG A 104 -5.04 -9.50 15.86
C ARG A 104 -5.20 -10.95 16.27
N PHE A 105 -4.63 -11.84 15.48
CA PHE A 105 -4.47 -13.25 15.79
C PHE A 105 -3.07 -13.71 15.33
N PRO A 106 -2.58 -14.89 15.74
CA PRO A 106 -1.19 -15.30 15.48
C PRO A 106 -0.78 -15.22 14.01
N ASP A 107 -1.68 -15.58 13.09
CA ASP A 107 -1.39 -15.69 11.67
C ASP A 107 -1.85 -14.48 10.84
N GLY A 108 -2.34 -13.41 11.47
CA GLY A 108 -2.93 -12.31 10.71
C GLY A 108 -3.58 -11.19 11.53
N ARG A 109 -4.39 -10.40 10.84
CA ARG A 109 -5.13 -9.28 11.41
C ARG A 109 -6.49 -9.09 10.76
N ILE A 110 -7.39 -8.45 11.49
CA ILE A 110 -8.70 -8.01 11.02
C ILE A 110 -8.67 -6.48 10.92
N GLU A 111 -8.99 -5.99 9.74
CA GLU A 111 -8.97 -4.58 9.35
C GLU A 111 -10.40 -4.13 9.02
N GLU A 112 -10.65 -2.85 9.21
CA GLU A 112 -11.85 -2.18 8.69
C GLU A 112 -11.94 -2.34 7.17
N PHE A 113 -13.15 -2.61 6.67
CA PHE A 113 -13.41 -2.59 5.25
C PHE A 113 -13.64 -1.14 4.79
N ILE A 114 -12.78 -0.63 3.91
CA ILE A 114 -12.93 0.72 3.36
C ILE A 114 -13.97 0.67 2.23
N HIS A 115 -15.06 1.42 2.40
CA HIS A 115 -16.12 1.57 1.40
C HIS A 115 -15.76 2.61 0.33
N ALA A 116 -14.68 2.37 -0.40
CA ALA A 116 -14.17 3.26 -1.43
C ALA A 116 -13.82 2.48 -2.71
N ARG A 117 -13.75 3.18 -3.83
CA ARG A 117 -13.20 2.58 -5.07
C ARG A 117 -11.70 2.81 -5.13
N THR A 118 -10.98 1.85 -5.67
CA THR A 118 -9.59 2.04 -6.08
C THR A 118 -9.55 2.97 -7.30
N LEU A 119 -8.55 3.86 -7.35
CA LEU A 119 -8.33 4.71 -8.51
C LEU A 119 -7.82 3.92 -9.72
N SER A 120 -7.89 4.54 -10.88
CA SER A 120 -7.40 4.04 -12.16
C SER A 120 -6.31 4.95 -12.72
N ALA A 121 -5.63 4.49 -13.77
CA ALA A 121 -4.65 5.32 -14.50
C ALA A 121 -5.25 6.65 -14.99
N ALA A 122 -6.53 6.65 -15.38
CA ALA A 122 -7.22 7.85 -15.83
C ALA A 122 -7.52 8.83 -14.69
N ASP A 123 -7.83 8.33 -13.49
CA ASP A 123 -8.10 9.17 -12.33
C ASP A 123 -6.89 10.00 -11.91
N LEU A 124 -5.67 9.46 -12.05
CA LEU A 124 -4.45 10.21 -11.75
C LEU A 124 -4.29 11.47 -12.62
N ARG A 125 -4.96 11.51 -13.78
CA ARG A 125 -4.93 12.61 -14.75
C ARG A 125 -6.01 13.65 -14.52
N ASP A 126 -7.00 13.34 -13.69
CA ASP A 126 -8.04 14.31 -13.35
C ASP A 126 -7.47 15.36 -12.40
N PRO A 127 -7.45 16.66 -12.77
CA PRO A 127 -6.80 17.68 -11.95
C PRO A 127 -7.40 17.84 -10.55
N GLU A 128 -8.69 17.57 -10.37
CA GLU A 128 -9.35 17.65 -9.07
C GLU A 128 -8.93 16.45 -8.19
N ILE A 129 -8.89 15.25 -8.75
CA ILE A 129 -8.37 14.06 -8.06
C ILE A 129 -6.89 14.24 -7.73
N SER A 130 -6.05 14.71 -8.66
CA SER A 130 -4.63 14.96 -8.40
C SER A 130 -4.42 15.95 -7.25
N ALA A 131 -5.25 16.99 -7.15
CA ALA A 131 -5.19 17.95 -6.05
C ALA A 131 -5.52 17.30 -4.69
N LEU A 132 -6.52 16.41 -4.66
CA LEU A 132 -6.87 15.64 -3.45
C LEU A 132 -5.75 14.67 -3.05
N ILE A 133 -5.13 13.98 -4.02
CA ILE A 133 -3.98 13.11 -3.79
C ILE A 133 -2.81 13.92 -3.22
N ALA A 134 -2.52 15.09 -3.78
CA ALA A 134 -1.43 15.95 -3.31
C ALA A 134 -1.65 16.43 -1.87
N ALA A 135 -2.88 16.85 -1.54
CA ALA A 135 -3.24 17.21 -0.17
C ALA A 135 -3.05 16.02 0.78
N LYS A 136 -3.48 14.81 0.37
CA LYS A 136 -3.33 13.61 1.18
C LYS A 136 -1.88 13.18 1.36
N LEU A 137 -1.05 13.29 0.32
CA LEU A 137 0.38 13.03 0.40
C LEU A 137 1.07 13.97 1.39
N ARG A 138 0.71 15.25 1.38
CA ARG A 138 1.25 16.20 2.36
C ARG A 138 0.92 15.81 3.79
N GLU A 139 -0.31 15.37 4.07
CA GLU A 139 -0.66 14.82 5.38
C GLU A 139 0.22 13.61 5.72
N PHE A 140 0.37 12.68 4.77
CA PHE A 140 1.15 11.45 4.92
C PHE A 140 2.63 11.73 5.21
N HIS A 141 3.25 12.68 4.48
CA HIS A 141 4.64 13.08 4.65
C HIS A 141 4.93 13.70 6.03
N ASN A 142 3.93 14.30 6.66
CA ASN A 142 4.01 14.93 7.97
C ASN A 142 3.70 13.97 9.14
N LEU A 143 3.46 12.68 8.88
CA LEU A 143 3.20 11.72 9.95
C LEU A 143 4.43 11.48 10.82
N ASP A 144 4.23 11.56 12.14
CA ASP A 144 5.28 11.24 13.12
C ASP A 144 5.28 9.75 13.41
N MET A 145 5.98 9.00 12.56
CA MET A 145 6.11 7.55 12.66
C MET A 145 7.26 7.17 13.60
N PRO A 146 7.07 6.14 14.45
CA PRO A 146 8.08 5.72 15.43
C PRO A 146 9.30 5.10 14.73
N GLY A 147 10.49 5.43 15.23
CA GLY A 147 11.76 4.91 14.72
C GLY A 147 12.70 6.02 14.26
N PRO A 148 13.90 5.66 13.78
CA PRO A 148 14.84 6.63 13.22
C PRO A 148 14.29 7.23 11.92
N LYS A 149 14.54 8.53 11.72
CA LYS A 149 14.14 9.27 10.50
C LYS A 149 15.22 9.20 9.41
N ASP A 150 15.95 8.08 9.36
CA ASP A 150 17.02 7.85 8.40
C ASP A 150 16.45 7.55 7.01
N VAL A 151 17.11 8.00 5.95
CA VAL A 151 16.75 7.68 4.57
C VAL A 151 17.01 6.20 4.29
N LEU A 152 15.95 5.42 4.09
CA LEU A 152 16.06 3.96 3.87
C LEU A 152 16.18 3.55 2.41
N LEU A 153 15.85 4.44 1.47
CA LEU A 153 15.88 4.18 0.02
C LEU A 153 17.18 3.52 -0.45
N TRP A 154 18.33 4.12 -0.12
CA TRP A 154 19.62 3.66 -0.61
C TRP A 154 20.05 2.32 -0.01
N LYS A 155 19.75 2.11 1.29
CA LYS A 155 19.97 0.81 1.94
C LYS A 155 19.13 -0.27 1.28
N ARG A 156 17.86 0.03 0.96
CA ARG A 156 16.95 -0.91 0.29
C ARG A 156 17.45 -1.29 -1.11
N LEU A 157 17.84 -0.31 -1.93
CA LEU A 157 18.42 -0.57 -3.26
C LEU A 157 19.65 -1.46 -3.21
N ARG A 158 20.56 -1.23 -2.26
CA ARG A 158 21.77 -2.07 -2.08
C ARG A 158 21.44 -3.49 -1.62
N THR A 159 20.47 -3.65 -0.72
CA THR A 159 19.99 -4.97 -0.28
C THR A 159 19.40 -5.75 -1.46
N TRP A 160 18.54 -5.12 -2.26
CA TRP A 160 17.95 -5.74 -3.44
C TRP A 160 19.00 -6.11 -4.48
N LEU A 161 19.98 -5.24 -4.73
CA LEU A 161 21.09 -5.56 -5.62
C LEU A 161 21.91 -6.74 -5.11
N GLY A 162 22.17 -6.82 -3.80
CA GLY A 162 22.84 -7.95 -3.17
C GLY A 162 22.07 -9.26 -3.36
N ASN A 163 20.75 -9.22 -3.16
CA ASN A 163 19.88 -10.37 -3.40
C ASN A 163 19.86 -10.77 -4.87
N ALA A 164 19.71 -9.81 -5.79
CA ALA A 164 19.75 -10.08 -7.23
C ALA A 164 21.06 -10.77 -7.64
N LYS A 165 22.21 -10.27 -7.17
CA LYS A 165 23.52 -10.91 -7.43
C LYS A 165 23.63 -12.32 -6.86
N LYS A 166 22.95 -12.62 -5.75
CA LYS A 166 22.96 -13.95 -5.13
C LYS A 166 22.12 -14.96 -5.91
N PHE A 167 21.01 -14.53 -6.50
CA PHE A 167 20.05 -15.43 -7.15
C PHE A 167 20.17 -15.48 -8.68
N CYS A 168 20.72 -14.45 -9.32
CA CYS A 168 20.91 -14.41 -10.77
C CYS A 168 22.06 -15.34 -11.22
N SER A 169 21.90 -15.94 -12.41
CA SER A 169 23.02 -16.63 -13.05
C SER A 169 24.11 -15.62 -13.45
N PRO A 170 25.37 -16.06 -13.67
CA PRO A 170 26.43 -15.17 -14.17
C PRO A 170 26.06 -14.50 -15.50
N LYS A 171 25.23 -15.17 -16.33
CA LYS A 171 24.71 -14.61 -17.57
C LYS A 171 23.74 -13.47 -17.29
N ASP A 172 22.72 -13.70 -16.46
CA ASP A 172 21.73 -12.68 -16.13
C ASP A 172 22.37 -11.49 -15.41
N ALA A 173 23.33 -11.74 -14.51
CA ALA A 173 24.05 -10.68 -13.82
C ALA A 173 24.82 -9.76 -14.78
N LYS A 174 25.30 -10.30 -15.91
CA LYS A 174 25.93 -9.54 -16.99
C LYS A 174 24.89 -8.84 -17.85
N ASP A 175 23.84 -9.55 -18.26
CA ASP A 175 22.79 -9.03 -19.14
C ASP A 175 22.03 -7.86 -18.48
N PHE A 176 21.81 -7.92 -17.16
CA PHE A 176 21.21 -6.85 -16.35
C PHE A 176 22.22 -5.90 -15.72
N CYS A 177 23.51 -5.99 -16.08
CA CYS A 177 24.56 -5.08 -15.61
C CYS A 177 24.63 -4.92 -14.07
N LEU A 178 24.35 -5.98 -13.29
CA LEU A 178 24.26 -5.88 -11.82
C LEU A 178 25.55 -5.37 -11.16
N ASN A 179 26.71 -5.58 -11.79
CA ASN A 179 27.97 -5.05 -11.28
C ASN A 179 28.05 -3.53 -11.41
N VAL A 180 27.53 -2.96 -12.50
CA VAL A 180 27.51 -1.52 -12.77
C VAL A 180 26.46 -0.81 -11.92
N LEU A 181 25.29 -1.44 -11.70
CA LEU A 181 24.22 -0.87 -10.87
C LEU A 181 24.68 -0.46 -9.47
N GLY A 182 25.66 -1.16 -8.89
CA GLY A 182 26.21 -0.80 -7.58
C GLY A 182 26.92 0.56 -7.60
N ASP A 183 27.68 0.82 -8.67
CA ASP A 183 28.36 2.09 -8.86
C ASP A 183 27.37 3.21 -9.19
N GLU A 184 26.35 2.93 -10.01
CA GLU A 184 25.29 3.88 -10.34
C GLU A 184 24.50 4.32 -9.10
N ILE A 185 24.13 3.39 -8.21
CA ILE A 185 23.49 3.72 -6.93
C ILE A 185 24.37 4.67 -6.11
N ASN A 186 25.68 4.41 -6.03
CA ASN A 186 26.60 5.27 -5.28
C ASN A 186 26.76 6.65 -5.90
N VAL A 187 26.78 6.74 -7.23
CA VAL A 187 26.80 8.03 -7.93
C VAL A 187 25.53 8.80 -7.66
N LEU A 188 24.35 8.18 -7.80
CA LEU A 188 23.06 8.83 -7.56
C LEU A 188 22.90 9.32 -6.11
N GLU A 189 23.24 8.49 -5.13
CA GLU A 189 23.19 8.89 -3.71
C GLU A 189 24.10 10.09 -3.46
N LYS A 190 25.32 10.07 -4.00
CA LYS A 190 26.27 11.18 -3.82
C LYS A 190 25.81 12.46 -4.50
N GLU A 191 25.25 12.38 -5.70
CA GLU A 191 24.76 13.56 -6.42
C GLU A 191 23.53 14.17 -5.73
N LEU A 192 22.59 13.33 -5.27
CA LEU A 192 21.35 13.79 -4.62
C LEU A 192 21.56 14.24 -3.17
N ALA A 193 22.63 13.79 -2.50
CA ALA A 193 22.98 14.24 -1.15
C ALA A 193 23.63 15.63 -1.10
N LYS A 194 23.90 16.27 -2.25
CA LYS A 194 24.54 17.60 -2.30
C LYS A 194 23.60 18.74 -1.91
N ASP A 195 22.30 18.56 -2.13
CA ASP A 195 21.28 19.57 -1.86
C ASP A 195 20.52 19.22 -0.58
N TYR A 196 19.88 20.23 0.03
CA TYR A 196 18.99 19.99 1.15
C TYR A 196 17.79 19.15 0.69
N GLN A 197 17.49 18.10 1.46
CA GLN A 197 16.34 17.22 1.22
C GLN A 197 15.38 17.33 2.40
N GLU A 198 14.12 17.67 2.11
CA GLU A 198 13.05 17.53 3.09
C GLU A 198 12.74 16.04 3.28
N ILE A 199 12.96 15.54 4.49
CA ILE A 199 12.72 14.14 4.85
C ILE A 199 11.35 14.04 5.52
N GLY A 200 10.46 13.25 4.92
CA GLY A 200 9.11 12.98 5.43
C GLY A 200 8.83 11.48 5.43
N PHE A 201 7.74 11.08 6.06
CA PHE A 201 7.30 9.69 6.00
C PHE A 201 6.65 9.42 4.64
N CYS A 202 7.37 8.72 3.75
CA CYS A 202 6.98 8.53 2.35
C CYS A 202 6.29 7.18 2.15
N HIS A 203 5.36 7.10 1.20
CA HIS A 203 4.71 5.85 0.80
C HIS A 203 5.68 4.95 0.03
N ASN A 204 6.47 5.57 -0.87
CA ASN A 204 7.47 4.98 -1.76
C ASN A 204 6.91 4.06 -2.87
N ASP A 205 5.59 3.92 -2.98
CA ASP A 205 4.91 3.08 -3.98
C ASP A 205 3.49 3.59 -4.28
N LEU A 206 3.35 4.89 -4.57
CA LEU A 206 2.03 5.52 -4.72
C LEU A 206 1.45 5.39 -6.14
N GLN A 207 1.25 4.15 -6.57
CA GLN A 207 0.50 3.82 -7.78
C GLN A 207 -1.03 3.90 -7.54
N TYR A 208 -1.84 3.97 -8.61
CA TYR A 208 -3.29 4.23 -8.48
C TYR A 208 -4.09 3.11 -7.78
N GLY A 209 -3.58 1.89 -7.79
CA GLY A 209 -4.09 0.74 -7.04
C GLY A 209 -4.01 0.89 -5.50
N ASN A 210 -3.07 1.71 -5.03
CA ASN A 210 -2.79 2.00 -3.61
C ASN A 210 -3.51 3.28 -3.14
N ILE A 211 -4.38 3.84 -3.97
CA ILE A 211 -5.17 5.02 -3.67
C ILE A 211 -6.64 4.65 -3.79
N MET A 212 -7.38 4.82 -2.69
CA MET A 212 -8.82 4.64 -2.66
C MET A 212 -9.51 5.99 -2.48
N MET A 213 -10.68 6.13 -3.10
CA MET A 213 -11.50 7.33 -3.00
C MET A 213 -12.95 6.96 -2.69
N ASP A 214 -13.48 7.58 -1.64
CA ASP A 214 -14.91 7.56 -1.34
C ASP A 214 -15.63 8.47 -2.34
N GLU A 215 -16.64 7.93 -3.03
CA GLU A 215 -17.34 8.67 -4.10
C GLU A 215 -18.31 9.72 -3.58
N GLU A 216 -18.82 9.56 -2.34
CA GLU A 216 -19.76 10.49 -1.73
C GLU A 216 -19.01 11.66 -1.08
N THR A 217 -17.97 11.34 -0.30
CA THR A 217 -17.23 12.34 0.50
C THR A 217 -16.00 12.89 -0.22
N ARG A 218 -15.56 12.24 -1.31
CA ARG A 218 -14.32 12.55 -2.03
C ARG A 218 -13.05 12.37 -1.19
N ALA A 219 -13.16 11.69 -0.04
CA ALA A 219 -12.03 11.45 0.83
C ALA A 219 -11.04 10.46 0.20
N ILE A 220 -9.75 10.80 0.22
CA ILE A 220 -8.66 9.93 -0.25
C ILE A 220 -8.07 9.15 0.92
N THR A 221 -7.97 7.83 0.74
CA THR A 221 -7.27 6.93 1.66
C THR A 221 -6.16 6.24 0.90
N LEU A 222 -4.92 6.40 1.37
CA LEU A 222 -3.77 5.65 0.85
C LEU A 222 -3.77 4.28 1.52
N ILE A 223 -3.34 3.23 0.84
CA ILE A 223 -3.26 1.86 1.39
C ILE A 223 -1.96 1.18 0.92
N ASP A 224 -1.63 0.04 1.52
CA ASP A 224 -0.47 -0.78 1.16
C ASP A 224 0.91 -0.13 1.44
N TYR A 225 1.18 0.08 2.73
CA TYR A 225 2.38 0.80 3.20
C TYR A 225 3.62 -0.09 3.35
N GLU A 226 3.72 -1.21 2.64
CA GLU A 226 4.84 -2.17 2.82
C GLU A 226 6.21 -1.55 2.47
N TYR A 227 6.22 -0.60 1.53
CA TYR A 227 7.41 0.16 1.16
C TYR A 227 7.58 1.45 1.98
N ALA A 228 6.63 1.81 2.85
CA ALA A 228 6.63 3.09 3.51
C ALA A 228 7.81 3.24 4.49
N SER A 229 8.43 4.42 4.48
CA SER A 229 9.60 4.73 5.30
C SER A 229 9.95 6.22 5.21
N TYR A 230 10.76 6.71 6.15
CA TYR A 230 11.36 8.04 6.01
C TYR A 230 12.31 8.08 4.80
N ASN A 231 12.03 9.00 3.88
CA ASN A 231 12.80 9.24 2.66
C ASN A 231 12.63 10.71 2.23
N PRO A 232 13.40 11.19 1.23
CA PRO A 232 13.15 12.50 0.63
C PRO A 232 11.73 12.57 0.07
N VAL A 233 10.95 13.57 0.47
CA VAL A 233 9.58 13.81 -0.04
C VAL A 233 9.57 13.89 -1.56
N ALA A 234 10.60 14.52 -2.13
CA ALA A 234 10.76 14.62 -3.58
C ALA A 234 10.83 13.26 -4.29
N TYR A 235 11.38 12.22 -3.66
CA TYR A 235 11.41 10.87 -4.23
C TYR A 235 10.00 10.30 -4.37
N ASP A 236 9.18 10.43 -3.33
CA ASP A 236 7.81 9.89 -3.30
C ASP A 236 6.92 10.58 -4.36
N LEU A 237 7.11 11.89 -4.52
CA LEU A 237 6.43 12.66 -5.57
C LEU A 237 6.91 12.30 -6.98
N ALA A 238 8.22 12.17 -7.17
CA ALA A 238 8.77 11.76 -8.46
C ALA A 238 8.28 10.35 -8.83
N ASN A 239 8.24 9.43 -7.87
CA ASN A 239 7.67 8.09 -8.06
C ASN A 239 6.20 8.17 -8.48
N HIS A 240 5.37 8.93 -7.75
CA HIS A 240 3.96 9.11 -8.11
C HIS A 240 3.76 9.67 -9.53
N PHE A 241 4.59 10.62 -9.96
CA PHE A 241 4.52 11.13 -11.34
C PHE A 241 4.96 10.10 -12.38
N CYS A 242 5.91 9.23 -12.07
CA CYS A 242 6.24 8.08 -12.91
C CYS A 242 5.04 7.13 -13.07
N GLU A 243 4.27 6.91 -12.01
CA GLU A 243 3.05 6.08 -12.03
C GLU A 243 1.94 6.64 -12.93
N MET A 244 1.95 7.95 -13.20
CA MET A 244 1.01 8.55 -14.17
C MET A 244 1.28 8.10 -15.61
N ALA A 245 2.47 7.58 -15.92
CA ALA A 245 2.82 6.98 -17.20
C ALA A 245 2.48 5.48 -17.29
N ALA A 246 2.01 4.87 -16.19
CA ALA A 246 1.70 3.44 -16.13
C ALA A 246 0.21 3.15 -16.36
N ASN A 247 -0.07 2.00 -17.00
CA ASN A 247 -1.41 1.42 -17.01
C ASN A 247 -1.32 -0.11 -16.90
N TYR A 248 -1.49 -0.59 -15.67
CA TYR A 248 -1.47 -1.99 -15.26
C TYR A 248 -2.69 -2.81 -15.71
N HIS A 249 -3.73 -2.16 -16.27
CA HIS A 249 -4.93 -2.84 -16.80
C HIS A 249 -4.88 -3.01 -18.33
N THR A 250 -3.68 -3.08 -18.90
CA THR A 250 -3.45 -3.31 -20.34
C THR A 250 -2.89 -4.71 -20.59
N GLU A 251 -2.81 -5.13 -21.86
CA GLU A 251 -2.14 -6.38 -22.24
C GLU A 251 -0.62 -6.35 -21.99
N THR A 252 -0.05 -5.15 -21.87
CA THR A 252 1.39 -4.92 -21.65
C THR A 252 1.62 -4.03 -20.42
N PRO A 253 1.27 -4.49 -19.20
CA PRO A 253 1.29 -3.67 -17.99
C PRO A 253 2.70 -3.25 -17.54
N HIS A 254 3.74 -3.85 -18.14
CA HIS A 254 5.15 -3.55 -17.91
C HIS A 254 5.69 -2.41 -18.80
N LEU A 255 4.91 -1.94 -19.77
CA LEU A 255 5.29 -0.84 -20.66
C LEU A 255 4.72 0.48 -20.13
N LEU A 256 5.61 1.44 -19.88
CA LEU A 256 5.26 2.80 -19.47
C LEU A 256 5.16 3.71 -20.70
N ASP A 257 4.10 4.51 -20.77
CA ASP A 257 3.92 5.52 -21.82
C ASP A 257 4.40 6.89 -21.34
N TYR A 258 5.65 7.21 -21.62
CA TYR A 258 6.21 8.52 -21.27
C TYR A 258 5.71 9.67 -22.16
N SER A 259 4.99 9.39 -23.26
CA SER A 259 4.40 10.45 -24.08
C SER A 259 3.31 11.21 -23.32
N ILE A 260 2.67 10.53 -22.37
CA ILE A 260 1.68 11.13 -21.49
C ILE A 260 2.31 11.69 -20.22
N TYR A 261 3.60 11.51 -19.91
CA TYR A 261 4.20 11.96 -18.63
C TYR A 261 3.87 13.44 -18.33
N PRO A 262 3.41 13.77 -17.11
CA PRO A 262 3.08 15.15 -16.76
C PRO A 262 4.36 15.99 -16.87
N GLY A 263 4.48 16.87 -17.86
CA GLY A 263 5.69 17.69 -18.02
C GLY A 263 6.18 17.90 -19.45
N VAL A 264 5.80 17.05 -20.41
CA VAL A 264 6.45 17.10 -21.75
C VAL A 264 5.76 18.08 -22.72
N TYR A 265 4.48 18.40 -22.55
CA TYR A 265 3.77 19.34 -23.42
C TYR A 265 2.76 20.21 -22.66
N GLY A 266 2.92 21.54 -22.71
CA GLY A 266 1.84 22.48 -22.39
C GLY A 266 1.75 23.04 -20.97
N GLY A 267 2.84 23.05 -20.20
CA GLY A 267 2.91 23.71 -18.89
C GLY A 267 2.13 22.97 -17.81
N ALA A 268 2.67 21.84 -17.34
CA ALA A 268 2.06 20.86 -16.43
C ALA A 268 1.31 21.48 -15.24
N PRO A 269 -0.02 21.74 -15.38
CA PRO A 269 -0.81 22.30 -14.32
C PRO A 269 -0.88 21.31 -13.15
N GLU A 270 -0.84 20.00 -13.42
CA GLU A 270 -0.91 18.93 -12.43
C GLU A 270 0.34 18.91 -11.54
N ILE A 271 1.54 19.02 -12.12
CA ILE A 271 2.77 19.14 -11.34
C ILE A 271 2.75 20.42 -10.50
N HIS A 272 2.37 21.55 -11.11
CA HIS A 272 2.32 22.81 -10.40
C HIS A 272 1.28 22.79 -9.27
N LEU A 273 0.10 22.21 -9.52
CA LEU A 273 -0.96 21.99 -8.53
C LEU A 273 -0.48 21.10 -7.40
N CYS A 274 0.09 19.92 -7.70
CA CYS A 274 0.61 19.02 -6.69
C CYS A 274 1.69 19.70 -5.84
N ILE A 275 2.71 20.27 -6.47
CA ILE A 275 3.79 20.99 -5.77
C ILE A 275 3.21 22.15 -4.94
N SER A 276 2.25 22.91 -5.47
CA SER A 276 1.66 24.05 -4.75
C SER A 276 0.82 23.64 -3.53
N HIS A 277 0.19 22.46 -3.55
CA HIS A 277 -0.55 21.95 -2.39
C HIS A 277 0.38 21.33 -1.34
N ILE A 278 1.51 20.76 -1.76
CA ILE A 278 2.46 20.09 -0.88
C ILE A 278 3.32 21.11 -0.10
N PHE A 279 3.82 22.15 -0.79
CA PHE A 279 4.79 23.10 -0.23
C PHE A 279 4.19 24.45 0.23
N ARG A 280 2.86 24.55 0.38
CA ARG A 280 2.20 25.69 1.05
C ARG A 280 2.05 25.43 2.55
#